data_AF-A0A438WHJ7-F1
#
_entry.id   AF-A0A438WHJ7-F1
#
_cell.length_a   1.000
_cell.length_b   1.000
_cell.length_c   1.000
_cell.angle_alpha   90.00
_cell.angle_beta   90.00
_cell.angle_gamma   90.00
#
_symmetry.space_group_name_H-M   'P 1'
#
loop_
_entity.id
_entity.type
_entity.pdbx_description
1 polymer ?
#
loop_
_entity_poly.entity_id
_entity_poly.type
_entity_poly.pdbx_seq_one_letter_code
_entity_poly.pdbx_strand_id
1 'polypeptide(L)'
;TSLTVFFVVLILCVFGSKIIIGFSLPMLIGTIVGTYSSIFIAPKVALLLGFDMGKYYENEARKIKKAQEKEKMRRLYEGGQV
;
A
#
# COMPACT_ATOMS: atom_id res chain seq x y z
N THR A 1 1.90 -4.90 -7.57
CA THR A 1 3.24 -5.51 -7.69
C THR A 1 3.21 -7.03 -7.58
N SER A 2 2.40 -7.64 -6.71
CA SER A 2 2.33 -9.11 -6.57
C SER A 2 1.96 -9.87 -7.85
N LEU A 3 1.04 -9.32 -8.66
CA LEU A 3 0.59 -9.96 -9.91
C LEU A 3 1.72 -10.06 -10.96
N THR A 4 2.54 -9.01 -11.08
CA THR A 4 3.67 -9.00 -12.02
C THR A 4 4.78 -9.95 -11.56
N VAL A 5 5.04 -10.05 -10.25
CA VAL A 5 6.01 -11.02 -9.69
C VAL A 5 5.56 -12.46 -9.93
N PHE A 6 4.27 -12.76 -9.72
CA PHE A 6 3.72 -14.09 -10.00
C PHE A 6 3.94 -14.50 -11.46
N PHE A 7 3.65 -13.61 -12.41
CA PHE A 7 3.88 -13.87 -13.84
C PHE A 7 5.36 -14.10 -14.17
N VAL A 8 6.26 -13.30 -13.60
CA VAL A 8 7.71 -13.43 -13.81
C VAL A 8 8.22 -14.78 -13.30
N VAL A 9 7.81 -15.20 -12.10
CA VAL A 9 8.22 -16.50 -11.51
C VAL A 9 7.67 -17.67 -12.32
N LEU A 10 6.44 -17.55 -12.85
CA LEU A 10 5.80 -18.58 -13.68
C LEU A 10 6.58 -18.80 -14.99
N ILE A 11 6.99 -17.72 -15.66
CA ILE A 11 7.80 -17.78 -16.88
C ILE A 11 9.18 -18.37 -16.58
N LEU A 12 9.81 -17.97 -15.48
CA LEU A 12 11.09 -18.53 -15.02
C LEU A 12 11.00 -20.00 -14.63
N CYS A 13 9.83 -20.47 -14.18
CA CYS A 13 9.64 -21.89 -13.86
C CYS A 13 9.52 -22.75 -15.13
N VAL A 14 8.83 -22.24 -16.16
CA VAL A 14 8.63 -22.97 -17.43
C VAL A 14 9.85 -22.92 -18.35
N PHE A 15 10.53 -21.77 -18.43
CA PHE A 15 11.69 -21.55 -19.31
C PHE A 15 13.04 -21.60 -18.58
N GLY A 16 13.06 -21.70 -17.25
CA GLY A 16 14.28 -21.68 -16.46
C GLY A 16 15.06 -22.98 -16.54
N SER A 17 16.38 -22.86 -16.62
CA SER A 17 17.30 -23.99 -16.55
C SER A 17 17.25 -24.68 -15.18
N LYS A 18 17.81 -25.89 -15.05
CA LYS A 18 17.77 -26.71 -13.82
C LYS A 18 18.16 -25.96 -12.51
N ILE A 19 19.05 -24.97 -12.58
CA ILE A 19 19.42 -24.13 -11.43
C ILE A 19 18.29 -23.18 -11.00
N ILE A 20 17.58 -22.59 -11.97
CA ILE A 20 16.54 -21.58 -11.73
C ILE A 20 15.28 -22.24 -11.19
N ILE A 21 14.99 -23.48 -11.57
CA ILE A 21 13.85 -24.24 -11.04
C ILE A 21 13.97 -24.43 -9.52
N GLY A 22 15.18 -24.75 -9.01
CA GLY A 22 15.42 -24.87 -7.57
C GLY A 22 15.27 -23.55 -6.80
N PHE A 23 15.50 -22.41 -7.47
CA PHE A 23 15.34 -21.07 -6.90
C PHE A 23 13.91 -20.50 -7.05
N SER A 24 13.23 -20.86 -8.14
CA SER A 24 11.88 -20.42 -8.49
C SER A 24 10.82 -20.99 -7.55
N LEU A 25 10.97 -22.24 -7.11
CA LEU A 25 10.04 -22.89 -6.16
C LEU A 25 9.85 -22.11 -4.84
N PRO A 26 10.91 -21.76 -4.08
CA PRO A 26 10.76 -20.96 -2.87
C PRO A 26 10.30 -19.52 -3.17
N MET A 27 10.68 -18.94 -4.32
CA MET A 27 10.17 -17.64 -4.77
C MET A 27 8.65 -17.65 -5.00
N LEU A 28 8.11 -18.73 -5.59
CA LEU A 28 6.67 -18.90 -5.81
C LEU A 28 5.92 -18.99 -4.48
N ILE A 29 6.39 -19.83 -3.57
CA ILE A 29 5.78 -20.02 -2.24
C ILE A 29 5.88 -18.72 -1.43
N GLY A 30 7.05 -18.07 -1.43
CA GLY A 30 7.28 -16.80 -0.75
C GLY A 30 6.41 -15.66 -1.28
N THR A 31 6.17 -15.61 -2.60
CA THR A 31 5.29 -14.59 -3.20
C THR A 31 3.84 -14.81 -2.80
N ILE A 32 3.35 -16.06 -2.79
CA ILE A 32 1.98 -16.38 -2.37
C ILE A 32 1.78 -16.02 -0.90
N VAL A 33 2.66 -16.52 -0.02
CA VAL A 33 2.59 -16.27 1.43
C VAL A 33 2.80 -14.79 1.76
N GLY A 34 3.76 -14.13 1.11
CA GLY A 34 4.05 -12.71 1.29
C GLY A 34 2.92 -11.80 0.83
N THR A 35 2.25 -12.14 -0.28
CA THR A 35 1.10 -11.37 -0.77
C THR A 35 -0.10 -11.52 0.17
N TYR A 36 -0.36 -12.74 0.64
CA TYR A 36 -1.40 -12.98 1.63
C TYR A 36 -1.10 -12.26 2.96
N SER A 37 0.16 -12.27 3.39
CA SER A 37 0.58 -11.62 4.63
C SER A 37 0.44 -10.09 4.57
N SER A 38 0.87 -9.43 3.49
CA SER A 38 0.75 -7.98 3.39
C SER A 38 -0.69 -7.47 3.31
N ILE A 39 -1.61 -8.25 2.72
CA ILE A 39 -3.02 -7.83 2.61
C ILE A 39 -3.78 -8.12 3.91
N PHE A 40 -3.51 -9.25 4.55
CA PHE A 40 -4.32 -9.72 5.67
C PHE A 40 -3.63 -9.62 7.03
N ILE A 41 -2.32 -9.83 7.13
CA ILE A 41 -1.58 -9.77 8.40
C ILE A 41 -1.14 -8.34 8.71
N ALA A 42 -0.63 -7.58 7.72
CA ALA A 42 -0.09 -6.25 7.99
C ALA A 42 -1.11 -5.26 8.60
N PRO A 43 -2.37 -5.17 8.12
CA PRO A 43 -3.37 -4.29 8.75
C PRO A 43 -3.73 -4.75 10.16
N LYS A 44 -3.80 -6.07 10.38
CA LYS A 44 -4.15 -6.67 11.68
C LYS A 44 -3.05 -6.46 12.70
N VAL A 45 -1.79 -6.65 12.31
CA VAL A 45 -0.60 -6.42 13.13
C VAL A 45 -0.43 -4.93 13.44
N ALA A 46 -0.71 -4.05 12.48
CA ALA A 46 -0.72 -2.61 12.74
C ALA A 46 -1.75 -2.24 13.83
N LEU A 47 -2.97 -2.77 13.74
CA LEU A 47 -4.00 -2.56 14.77
C LEU A 47 -3.57 -3.15 16.13
N LEU A 48 -2.89 -4.31 16.14
CA LEU A 48 -2.49 -5.01 17.36
C LEU A 48 -1.30 -4.34 18.08
N LEU A 49 -0.38 -3.71 17.34
CA LEU A 49 0.75 -2.95 17.88
C LEU A 49 0.35 -1.59 18.49
N GLY A 50 -0.95 -1.33 18.66
CA GLY A 50 -1.44 -0.10 19.27
C GLY A 50 -1.42 1.09 18.33
N PHE A 51 -1.35 0.87 17.01
CA PHE A 51 -1.61 1.91 16.02
C PHE A 51 -3.11 2.23 16.08
N ASP A 52 -3.45 3.24 16.89
CA ASP A 52 -4.80 3.78 17.00
C ASP A 52 -5.16 4.46 15.67
N MET A 53 -5.61 3.65 14.70
CA MET A 53 -6.14 4.09 13.41
C MET A 53 -7.20 5.20 13.60
N GLY A 54 -7.93 5.18 14.73
CA GLY A 54 -8.90 6.21 15.11
C GLY A 54 -8.28 7.60 15.20
N LYS A 55 -7.24 7.78 16.03
CA LYS A 55 -6.52 9.06 16.15
C LYS A 55 -5.78 9.45 14.88
N TYR A 56 -5.21 8.49 14.15
CA TYR A 56 -4.50 8.79 12.91
C TYR A 56 -5.45 9.39 11.86
N TYR A 57 -6.60 8.74 11.63
CA TYR A 57 -7.62 9.24 10.71
C TYR A 57 -8.25 10.56 11.17
N GLU A 58 -8.48 10.75 12.47
CA GLU A 58 -9.05 11.99 12.99
C GLU A 58 -8.09 13.18 12.81
N ASN A 59 -6.79 12.96 12.99
CA ASN A 59 -5.75 13.96 12.79
C ASN A 59 -5.55 14.30 11.31
N GLU A 60 -5.60 13.30 10.42
CA GLU A 60 -5.55 13.48 8.96
C GLU A 60 -6.80 14.23 8.45
N ALA A 61 -8.00 13.84 8.88
CA ALA A 61 -9.24 14.51 8.51
C ALA A 61 -9.29 15.98 8.98
N ARG A 62 -8.75 16.26 10.18
CA ARG A 62 -8.61 17.62 10.71
C ARG A 62 -7.61 18.46 9.91
N LYS A 63 -6.51 17.86 9.43
CA LYS A 63 -5.54 18.54 8.55
C LYS A 63 -6.14 18.86 7.18
N ILE A 64 -6.86 17.90 6.58
CA ILE A 64 -7.53 18.07 5.28
C ILE A 64 -8.61 19.16 5.37
N LYS A 65 -9.44 19.16 6.42
CA LYS A 65 -10.47 20.21 6.63
C LYS A 65 -9.86 21.60 6.79
N LYS A 66 -8.78 21.73 7.58
CA LYS A 66 -8.05 23.01 7.74
C LYS A 66 -7.44 23.50 6.43
N ALA A 67 -6.91 22.60 5.60
CA ALA A 67 -6.40 22.94 4.28
C ALA A 67 -7.52 23.42 3.34
N GLN A 68 -8.68 22.75 3.36
CA GLN A 68 -9.85 23.15 2.57
C GLN A 68 -10.45 24.49 3.02
N GLU A 69 -10.53 24.76 4.32
CA GLU A 69 -10.99 26.06 4.83
C GLU A 69 -10.03 27.18 4.43
N LYS A 70 -8.72 26.96 4.53
CA LYS A 70 -7.70 27.94 4.09
C LYS A 70 -7.75 28.18 2.59
N GLU A 71 -8.03 27.15 1.79
CA GLU A 71 -8.18 27.29 0.34
C GLU A 71 -9.49 27.99 -0.04
N LYS A 72 -10.60 27.68 0.63
CA LYS A 72 -11.86 28.42 0.46
C LYS A 72 -11.71 29.89 0.81
N MET A 73 -11.02 30.19 1.92
CA MET A 73 -10.67 31.57 2.28
C MET A 73 -9.83 32.23 1.19
N ARG A 74 -8.80 31.55 0.66
CA ARG A 74 -8.00 32.08 -0.46
C ARG A 74 -8.83 32.39 -1.72
N ARG A 75 -9.73 31.48 -2.13
CA ARG A 75 -10.60 31.70 -3.30
C ARG A 75 -11.61 32.84 -3.09
N LEU A 76 -12.06 33.06 -1.85
CA LEU A 76 -12.91 34.20 -1.50
C LEU A 76 -12.14 35.54 -1.56
N TYR A 77 -10.84 35.54 -1.23
CA TYR A 77 -9.97 36.72 -1.39
C TYR A 77 -9.58 36.98 -2.85
N GLU A 78 -9.52 35.95 -3.71
CA GLU A 78 -9.23 36.11 -5.14
C GLU A 78 -10.47 36.52 -5.97
N GLY A 79 -11.68 36.23 -5.49
CA GLY A 79 -12.95 36.54 -6.18
C GLY A 79 -13.66 37.82 -5.72
N GLY A 80 -13.15 38.52 -4.71
CA GLY A 80 -13.76 39.70 -4.11
C GLY A 80 -12.88 40.94 -4.27
N GLN A 81 -13.39 41.92 -5.00
CA GLN A 81 -12.84 43.26 -5.18
C GLN A 81 -12.25 43.86 -3.88
N VAL A 82 -10.99 44.30 -3.97
CA VAL A 82 -10.65 45.65 -3.51
C VAL A 82 -10.90 46.63 -4.64
#